data_AF-A0A950MVF6-F1
#
_entry.id   AF-A0A950MVF6-F1
#
_cell.length_a   1.000
_cell.length_b   1.000
_cell.length_c   1.000
_cell.angle_alpha   90.00
_cell.angle_beta   90.00
_cell.angle_gamma   90.00
#
_symmetry.space_group_name_H-M   'P 1'
#
loop_
_entity.id
_entity.type
_entity.pdbx_description
1 polymer ?
#
loop_
_entity_poly.entity_id
_entity_poly.type
_entity_poly.pdbx_seq_one_letter_code
_entity_poly.pdbx_strand_id
1 'polypeptide(L)'
;MLAGLLLASTGCSVVKRFTGPKVEPTPPTLASLRGVSMPLAKAVRGISFRPFVPSMQIIDVALVAPLRKDDTDSRANRGIAFEYVAGGQALLLSEWPRHGHSIEVGAMDIGSSPCQIVKFKPDGAMWSNHRDLLMTLQPDGNVKPPRVFSEARRLLRSGACG
;
A
#
# COMPACT_ATOMS: atom_id res chain seq x y z
N MET A 1 -26.52 37.69 74.16
CA MET A 1 -26.67 38.75 73.13
C MET A 1 -26.01 38.28 71.85
N LEU A 2 -26.50 38.72 70.68
CA LEU A 2 -25.97 38.66 69.28
C LEU A 2 -24.59 37.97 69.03
N ALA A 3 -24.27 37.29 67.92
CA ALA A 3 -24.93 36.79 66.70
C ALA A 3 -23.95 35.78 66.01
N GLY A 4 -24.19 35.10 64.87
CA GLY A 4 -25.25 35.14 63.87
C GLY A 4 -25.14 34.01 62.82
N LEU A 5 -25.31 34.31 61.53
CA LEU A 5 -25.28 33.37 60.39
C LEU A 5 -23.87 33.12 59.81
N LEU A 6 -23.66 31.96 59.17
CA LEU A 6 -23.48 31.87 57.70
C LEU A 6 -23.43 30.41 57.19
N LEU A 7 -24.43 30.03 56.38
CA LEU A 7 -24.42 28.80 55.58
C LEU A 7 -23.68 29.07 54.25
N ALA A 8 -22.61 28.32 53.97
CA ALA A 8 -21.89 28.40 52.71
C ALA A 8 -22.22 27.19 51.81
N SER A 9 -23.08 27.39 50.82
CA SER A 9 -23.39 26.40 49.79
C SER A 9 -22.36 26.44 48.66
N THR A 10 -21.29 25.65 48.76
CA THR A 10 -20.36 25.43 47.63
C THR A 10 -20.99 24.50 46.60
N GLY A 11 -21.48 25.06 45.51
CA GLY A 11 -22.13 24.32 44.43
C GLY A 11 -21.16 23.41 43.67
N CYS A 12 -21.68 22.26 43.21
CA CYS A 12 -20.97 21.37 42.30
C CYS A 12 -20.66 22.07 40.97
N SER A 13 -19.39 22.37 40.71
CA SER A 13 -18.93 22.76 39.37
C SER A 13 -19.06 21.59 38.41
N VAL A 14 -20.18 21.53 37.68
CA VAL A 14 -20.38 20.57 36.59
C VAL A 14 -19.43 20.92 35.44
N VAL A 15 -18.26 20.29 35.43
CA VAL A 15 -17.32 20.37 34.31
C VAL A 15 -17.97 19.68 33.11
N LYS A 16 -18.59 20.48 32.22
CA LYS A 16 -19.04 20.04 30.90
C LYS A 16 -17.83 19.56 30.11
N ARG A 17 -17.56 18.26 30.14
CA ARG A 17 -16.55 17.63 29.27
C ARG A 17 -17.00 17.85 27.83
N PHE A 18 -16.28 18.70 27.11
CA PHE A 18 -16.47 18.91 25.68
C PHE A 18 -16.06 17.61 24.95
N THR A 19 -17.05 16.76 24.64
CA THR A 19 -16.85 15.70 23.65
C THR A 19 -16.85 16.37 22.28
N GLY A 20 -15.67 16.80 21.83
CA GLY A 20 -15.46 17.21 20.44
C GLY A 20 -15.89 16.09 19.47
N PRO A 21 -16.11 16.41 18.18
CA PRO A 21 -16.51 15.41 17.20
C PRO A 21 -15.54 14.23 17.25
N LYS A 22 -16.08 13.03 17.48
CA LYS A 22 -15.31 11.79 17.53
C LYS A 22 -14.75 11.57 16.13
N VAL A 23 -13.49 11.98 15.91
CA VAL A 23 -12.75 11.70 14.68
C VAL A 23 -12.61 10.19 14.60
N GLU A 24 -13.45 9.59 13.76
CA GLU A 24 -13.41 8.16 13.51
C GLU A 24 -12.10 7.87 12.76
N PRO A 25 -11.25 6.94 13.23
CA PRO A 25 -9.98 6.66 12.57
C PRO A 25 -10.24 6.23 11.13
N THR A 26 -9.64 6.93 10.16
CA THR A 26 -9.64 6.47 8.78
C THR A 26 -9.02 5.06 8.75
N PRO A 27 -9.71 4.04 8.20
CA PRO A 27 -9.15 2.69 8.14
C PRO A 27 -7.84 2.71 7.35
N PRO A 28 -6.84 1.88 7.73
CA PRO A 28 -5.54 1.87 7.08
C PRO A 28 -5.68 1.38 5.64
N THR A 29 -5.01 2.08 4.72
CA THR A 29 -4.84 1.69 3.32
C THR A 29 -4.01 0.40 3.23
N LEU A 30 -4.22 -0.43 2.21
CA LEU A 30 -3.35 -1.58 1.93
C LEU A 30 -1.87 -1.17 1.78
N ALA A 31 -1.60 0.02 1.24
CA ALA A 31 -0.26 0.60 1.15
C ALA A 31 0.34 0.85 2.54
N SER A 32 -0.40 1.47 3.47
CA SER A 32 0.05 1.70 4.85
C SER A 32 0.25 0.41 5.66
N LEU A 33 -0.47 -0.66 5.32
CA LEU A 33 -0.28 -2.00 5.89
C LEU A 33 0.95 -2.74 5.33
N ARG A 34 1.58 -2.23 4.27
CA ARG A 34 2.73 -2.84 3.59
C ARG A 34 4.04 -2.08 3.76
N GLY A 35 3.97 -0.81 4.12
CA GLY A 35 5.16 0.04 4.24
C GLY A 35 4.83 1.41 4.82
N VAL A 36 5.74 2.36 4.63
CA VAL A 36 5.57 3.73 5.14
C VAL A 36 4.90 4.59 4.07
N SER A 37 3.62 4.92 4.26
CA SER A 37 2.88 5.84 3.40
C SER A 37 3.55 7.21 3.35
N MET A 38 3.75 7.75 2.15
CA MET A 38 4.40 9.05 1.91
C MET A 38 4.12 9.59 0.50
N PRO A 39 4.26 10.91 0.27
CA PRO A 39 4.07 11.48 -1.07
C PRO A 39 4.95 10.81 -2.12
N LEU A 40 4.43 10.61 -3.34
CA LEU A 40 5.11 9.93 -4.45
C LEU A 40 6.55 10.43 -4.67
N ALA A 41 6.76 11.75 -4.68
CA ALA A 41 8.09 12.34 -4.87
C ALA A 41 9.10 11.98 -3.75
N LYS A 42 8.63 11.64 -2.54
CA LYS A 42 9.46 11.14 -1.44
C LYS A 42 9.72 9.63 -1.59
N ALA A 43 8.70 8.85 -1.95
CA ALA A 43 8.83 7.41 -2.20
C ALA A 43 9.81 7.11 -3.34
N VAL A 44 9.71 7.83 -4.47
CA VAL A 44 10.63 7.69 -5.63
C VAL A 44 12.09 8.01 -5.27
N ARG A 45 12.34 8.97 -4.36
CA ARG A 45 13.70 9.22 -3.84
C ARG A 45 14.21 8.11 -2.92
N GLY A 46 13.32 7.28 -2.38
CA GLY A 46 13.62 6.15 -1.50
C GLY A 46 13.99 4.85 -2.21
N ILE A 47 13.85 4.76 -3.54
CA ILE A 47 14.14 3.58 -4.37
C ILE A 47 15.22 3.84 -5.44
N SER A 48 15.87 2.79 -5.92
CA SER A 48 16.95 2.80 -6.91
C SER A 48 16.48 2.82 -8.37
N PHE A 49 15.24 2.42 -8.62
CA PHE A 49 14.66 2.25 -9.95
C PHE A 49 13.62 3.34 -10.28
N ARG A 50 13.26 3.45 -11.57
CA ARG A 50 12.13 4.27 -12.02
C ARG A 50 10.86 3.42 -12.01
N PRO A 51 9.89 3.68 -11.12
CA PRO A 51 8.71 2.84 -10.98
C PRO A 51 7.69 3.08 -12.09
N PHE A 52 6.82 2.10 -12.31
CA PHE A 52 5.63 2.25 -13.15
C PHE A 52 4.49 2.88 -12.33
N VAL A 53 4.24 4.16 -12.54
CA VAL A 53 3.11 4.86 -11.91
C VAL A 53 1.82 4.55 -12.68
N PRO A 54 0.79 3.92 -12.06
CA PRO A 54 -0.47 3.66 -12.73
C PRO A 54 -1.20 4.97 -13.06
N SER A 55 -1.74 5.07 -14.28
CA SER A 55 -2.45 6.26 -14.80
C SER A 55 -3.82 6.52 -14.16
N MET A 56 -4.14 5.85 -13.05
CA MET A 56 -5.45 5.87 -12.41
C MET A 56 -5.43 6.80 -11.18
N GLN A 57 -6.58 6.98 -10.53
CA GLN A 57 -6.64 7.70 -9.27
C GLN A 57 -5.89 6.93 -8.18
N ILE A 58 -4.69 7.41 -7.84
CA ILE A 58 -3.89 6.92 -6.71
C ILE A 58 -4.55 7.41 -5.40
N ILE A 59 -4.76 6.47 -4.48
CA ILE A 59 -5.25 6.69 -3.11
C ILE A 59 -4.06 6.97 -2.19
N ASP A 60 -3.03 6.12 -2.25
CA ASP A 60 -1.87 6.17 -1.36
C ASP A 60 -0.62 5.61 -2.05
N VAL A 61 0.56 5.99 -1.56
CA VAL A 61 1.87 5.50 -2.02
C VAL A 61 2.72 5.17 -0.80
N ALA A 62 3.26 3.96 -0.73
CA ALA A 62 4.13 3.54 0.36
C ALA A 62 5.51 3.13 -0.14
N LEU A 63 6.55 3.46 0.64
CA LEU A 63 7.86 2.84 0.52
C LEU A 63 7.81 1.52 1.30
N VAL A 64 8.00 0.39 0.61
CA VAL A 64 7.85 -0.95 1.21
C VAL A 64 9.21 -1.59 1.45
N ALA A 65 9.26 -2.51 2.43
CA ALA A 65 10.46 -3.24 2.79
C ALA A 65 11.05 -4.01 1.58
N PRO A 66 12.34 -4.39 1.63
CA PRO A 66 12.95 -5.23 0.60
C PRO A 66 12.18 -6.51 0.27
N LEU A 67 12.39 -7.02 -0.94
CA LEU A 67 11.71 -8.23 -1.41
C LEU A 67 12.06 -9.45 -0.56
N ARG A 68 13.34 -9.60 -0.20
CA ARG A 68 13.80 -10.66 0.70
C ARG A 68 14.00 -10.12 2.11
N LYS A 69 13.83 -11.00 3.10
CA LYS A 69 14.00 -10.63 4.53
C LYS A 69 15.45 -10.48 4.96
N ASP A 70 16.38 -11.05 4.22
CA ASP A 70 17.83 -11.00 4.43
C ASP A 70 18.51 -9.84 3.70
N ASP A 71 17.79 -9.13 2.82
CA ASP A 71 18.27 -7.91 2.18
C ASP A 71 18.36 -6.76 3.20
N THR A 72 19.44 -5.98 3.12
CA THR A 72 19.54 -4.73 3.89
C THR A 72 18.48 -3.74 3.43
N ASP A 73 17.77 -3.11 4.40
CA ASP A 73 16.77 -2.08 4.14
C ASP A 73 17.41 -0.77 3.60
N SER A 74 17.68 -0.79 2.29
CA SER A 74 18.43 0.24 1.58
C SER A 74 17.67 0.72 0.35
N ARG A 75 18.06 1.89 -0.17
CA ARG A 75 17.52 2.42 -1.43
C ARG A 75 17.68 1.44 -2.61
N ALA A 76 18.68 0.57 -2.56
CA ALA A 76 18.92 -0.43 -3.61
C ALA A 76 17.89 -1.57 -3.62
N ASN A 77 17.28 -1.89 -2.47
CA ASN A 77 16.49 -3.11 -2.28
C ASN A 77 15.01 -2.84 -1.95
N ARG A 78 14.70 -1.66 -1.40
CA ARG A 78 13.33 -1.23 -1.09
C ARG A 78 12.44 -1.25 -2.33
N GLY A 79 11.20 -1.66 -2.14
CA GLY A 79 10.16 -1.53 -3.14
C GLY A 79 9.33 -0.25 -2.96
N ILE A 80 8.38 -0.06 -3.88
CA ILE A 80 7.32 0.95 -3.78
C ILE A 80 5.97 0.28 -4.00
N ALA A 81 4.93 0.76 -3.33
CA ALA A 81 3.56 0.33 -3.56
C ALA A 81 2.64 1.51 -3.85
N PHE A 82 1.74 1.33 -4.81
CA PHE A 82 0.71 2.25 -5.23
C PHE A 82 -0.64 1.62 -4.96
N GLU A 83 -1.45 2.26 -4.13
CA GLU A 83 -2.86 1.92 -4.00
C GLU A 83 -3.68 2.86 -4.88
N TYR A 84 -4.57 2.30 -5.70
CA TYR A 84 -5.34 3.06 -6.69
C TYR A 84 -6.68 2.39 -7.01
N VAL A 85 -7.61 3.17 -7.59
CA VAL A 85 -8.91 2.65 -8.02
C VAL A 85 -8.89 2.29 -9.50
N ALA A 86 -9.28 1.06 -9.84
CA ALA A 86 -9.60 0.66 -11.21
C ALA A 86 -10.91 -0.13 -11.26
N GLY A 87 -11.81 0.21 -12.20
CA GLY A 87 -13.10 -0.46 -12.33
C GLY A 87 -14.00 -0.40 -11.08
N GLY A 88 -13.82 0.63 -10.24
CA GLY A 88 -14.52 0.76 -8.95
C GLY A 88 -13.96 -0.13 -7.83
N GLN A 89 -12.73 -0.64 -7.97
CA GLN A 89 -12.08 -1.52 -6.99
C GLN A 89 -10.72 -0.93 -6.59
N ALA A 90 -10.42 -0.89 -5.29
CA ALA A 90 -9.09 -0.55 -4.80
C ALA A 90 -8.14 -1.73 -5.06
N LEU A 91 -6.96 -1.41 -5.60
CA LEU A 91 -5.92 -2.36 -5.94
C LEU A 91 -4.57 -1.82 -5.47
N LEU A 92 -3.73 -2.71 -4.95
CA LEU A 92 -2.35 -2.43 -4.59
C LEU A 92 -1.41 -3.01 -5.65
N LEU A 93 -0.78 -2.14 -6.44
CA LEU A 93 0.37 -2.49 -7.27
C LEU A 93 1.64 -2.29 -6.45
N SER A 94 2.49 -3.31 -6.33
CA SER A 94 3.79 -3.21 -5.64
C SER A 94 4.93 -3.64 -6.55
N GLU A 95 6.04 -2.91 -6.50
CA GLU A 95 7.24 -3.09 -7.33
C GLU A 95 8.49 -3.25 -6.47
N TRP A 96 9.36 -4.21 -6.80
CA TRP A 96 10.67 -4.40 -6.20
C TRP A 96 11.73 -4.71 -7.25
N PRO A 97 13.01 -4.35 -7.04
CA PRO A 97 14.10 -4.93 -7.80
C PRO A 97 14.28 -6.41 -7.43
N ARG A 98 14.48 -7.29 -8.42
CA ARG A 98 14.76 -8.72 -8.19
C ARG A 98 16.23 -9.01 -7.95
N HIS A 99 17.15 -8.18 -8.47
CA HIS A 99 18.60 -8.38 -8.41
C HIS A 99 19.04 -9.79 -8.89
N GLY A 100 18.42 -10.29 -9.95
CA GLY A 100 18.67 -11.61 -10.51
C GLY A 100 18.16 -12.80 -9.68
N HIS A 101 17.44 -12.57 -8.58
CA HIS A 101 16.87 -13.67 -7.78
C HIS A 101 15.75 -14.40 -8.52
N SER A 102 15.83 -15.73 -8.60
CA SER A 102 14.75 -16.58 -9.09
C SER A 102 13.50 -16.45 -8.21
N ILE A 103 12.33 -16.38 -8.84
CA ILE A 103 11.03 -16.33 -8.17
C ILE A 103 10.12 -17.35 -8.85
N GLU A 104 10.08 -18.54 -8.26
CA GLU A 104 9.38 -19.70 -8.79
C GLU A 104 7.88 -19.65 -8.49
N VAL A 105 7.07 -19.89 -9.53
CA VAL A 105 5.63 -20.07 -9.41
C VAL A 105 5.25 -21.37 -10.12
N GLY A 106 5.07 -22.44 -9.34
CA GLY A 106 4.98 -23.78 -9.90
C GLY A 106 6.33 -24.22 -10.46
N ALA A 107 6.39 -24.48 -11.76
CA ALA A 107 7.61 -24.93 -12.46
C ALA A 107 8.31 -23.81 -13.28
N MET A 108 8.05 -22.54 -12.98
CA MET A 108 8.48 -21.38 -13.76
C MET A 108 9.13 -20.32 -12.87
N ASP A 109 10.40 -19.96 -13.12
CA ASP A 109 10.94 -18.67 -12.67
C ASP A 109 10.35 -17.56 -13.53
N ILE A 110 9.62 -16.65 -12.88
CA ILE A 110 8.99 -15.52 -13.54
C ILE A 110 10.00 -14.53 -14.17
N GLY A 111 11.28 -14.59 -13.80
CA GLY A 111 12.35 -13.81 -14.43
C GLY A 111 12.75 -14.30 -15.82
N SER A 112 12.67 -15.61 -16.05
CA SER A 112 12.95 -16.22 -17.35
C SER A 112 11.87 -15.89 -18.40
N SER A 113 10.68 -15.47 -17.96
CA SER A 113 9.53 -15.14 -18.81
C SER A 113 8.96 -13.75 -18.46
N PRO A 114 9.67 -12.65 -18.80
CA PRO A 114 9.20 -11.29 -18.54
C PRO A 114 7.81 -11.02 -19.11
N CYS A 115 7.04 -10.23 -18.37
CA CYS A 115 5.68 -9.82 -18.69
C CYS A 115 4.65 -10.95 -18.77
N GLN A 116 5.02 -12.18 -18.38
CA GLN A 116 4.05 -13.25 -18.18
C GLN A 116 3.32 -13.07 -16.84
N ILE A 117 1.99 -12.89 -16.91
CA ILE A 117 1.15 -12.77 -15.73
C ILE A 117 0.84 -14.16 -15.17
N VAL A 118 1.25 -14.40 -13.93
CA VAL A 118 0.94 -15.60 -13.16
C VAL A 118 0.05 -15.27 -11.96
N LYS A 119 -0.53 -16.32 -11.36
CA LYS A 119 -1.35 -16.19 -10.14
C LYS A 119 -0.46 -15.93 -8.92
N PHE A 120 -0.86 -14.98 -8.09
CA PHE A 120 -0.17 -14.64 -6.84
C PHE A 120 -1.16 -14.60 -5.68
N LYS A 121 -0.98 -15.49 -4.69
CA LYS A 121 -1.97 -15.74 -3.62
C LYS A 121 -3.33 -16.18 -4.24
N PRO A 122 -4.45 -16.29 -3.49
CA PRO A 122 -5.72 -16.80 -4.06
C PRO A 122 -6.31 -15.95 -5.20
N ASP A 123 -6.07 -14.64 -5.19
CA ASP A 123 -6.81 -13.61 -5.91
C ASP A 123 -5.95 -12.55 -6.64
N GLY A 124 -4.66 -12.48 -6.34
CA GLY A 124 -3.71 -11.54 -6.95
C GLY A 124 -3.05 -12.05 -8.25
N ALA A 125 -2.33 -11.13 -8.89
CA ALA A 125 -1.50 -11.39 -10.06
C ALA A 125 -0.04 -10.96 -9.80
N MET A 126 0.91 -11.55 -10.51
CA MET A 126 2.34 -11.20 -10.44
C MET A 126 2.99 -11.38 -11.82
N TRP A 127 4.00 -10.57 -12.11
CA TRP A 127 4.83 -10.64 -13.31
C TRP A 127 6.22 -10.05 -13.01
N SER A 128 7.21 -10.36 -13.84
CA SER A 128 8.44 -9.55 -13.93
C SER A 128 8.38 -8.63 -15.14
N ASN A 129 9.28 -7.64 -15.24
CA ASN A 129 9.41 -6.80 -16.43
C ASN A 129 10.83 -6.87 -17.03
N HIS A 130 11.06 -6.21 -18.16
CA HIS A 130 12.37 -6.20 -18.84
C HIS A 130 13.49 -5.45 -18.09
N ARG A 131 13.21 -4.88 -16.91
CA ARG A 131 14.17 -4.18 -16.04
C ARG A 131 14.49 -4.95 -14.75
N ASP A 132 14.19 -6.25 -14.73
CA ASP A 132 14.35 -7.13 -13.56
C ASP A 132 13.61 -6.60 -12.31
N LEU A 133 12.45 -5.97 -12.50
CA LEU A 133 11.53 -5.67 -11.40
C LEU A 133 10.53 -6.81 -11.25
N LEU A 134 10.22 -7.19 -10.01
CA LEU A 134 9.04 -7.95 -9.64
C LEU A 134 7.88 -7.00 -9.45
N MET A 135 6.74 -7.30 -10.06
CA MET A 135 5.49 -6.56 -9.86
C MET A 135 4.41 -7.51 -9.33
N THR A 136 3.67 -7.08 -8.32
CA THR A 136 2.49 -7.80 -7.80
C THR A 136 1.29 -6.87 -7.81
N LEU A 137 0.12 -7.41 -8.13
CA LEU A 137 -1.17 -6.72 -8.08
C LEU A 137 -2.10 -7.48 -7.13
N GLN A 138 -2.45 -6.86 -6.01
CA GLN A 138 -3.37 -7.41 -5.02
C GLN A 138 -4.67 -6.59 -4.99
N PRO A 139 -5.86 -7.22 -4.93
CA PRO A 139 -7.09 -6.49 -4.64
C PRO A 139 -7.22 -6.12 -3.16
N ASP A 140 -8.03 -5.09 -2.89
CA ASP A 140 -8.66 -4.95 -1.58
C ASP A 140 -9.99 -5.73 -1.54
N GLY A 141 -10.15 -6.54 -0.49
CA GLY A 141 -11.29 -7.43 -0.30
C GLY A 141 -11.50 -8.49 -1.41
N ASN A 142 -12.71 -9.06 -1.43
CA ASN A 142 -13.07 -10.19 -2.30
C ASN A 142 -13.32 -9.75 -3.77
N VAL A 143 -12.25 -9.62 -4.55
CA VAL A 143 -12.31 -9.37 -6.00
C VAL A 143 -12.19 -10.67 -6.79
N LYS A 144 -13.03 -10.83 -7.83
CA LYS A 144 -12.97 -11.99 -8.73
C LYS A 144 -11.63 -12.00 -9.50
N PRO A 145 -10.84 -13.09 -9.46
CA PRO A 145 -9.51 -13.15 -10.10
C PRO A 145 -9.47 -12.71 -11.58
N PRO A 146 -10.48 -13.01 -12.44
CA PRO A 146 -10.49 -12.52 -13.82
C PRO A 146 -10.41 -11.00 -13.97
N ARG A 147 -10.89 -10.22 -12.98
CA ARG A 147 -10.77 -8.75 -12.99
C ARG A 147 -9.33 -8.31 -12.72
N VAL A 148 -8.68 -8.88 -11.71
CA VAL A 148 -7.27 -8.60 -11.37
C VAL A 148 -6.35 -8.95 -12.54
N PHE A 149 -6.58 -10.10 -13.20
CA PHE A 149 -5.84 -10.48 -14.41
C PHE A 149 -6.15 -9.61 -15.63
N SER A 150 -7.37 -9.06 -15.75
CA SER A 150 -7.70 -8.09 -16.80
C SER A 150 -6.93 -6.78 -16.59
N GLU A 151 -6.88 -6.30 -15.35
CA GLU A 151 -6.14 -5.09 -14.98
C GLU A 151 -4.63 -5.27 -15.14
N ALA A 152 -4.05 -6.39 -14.69
CA ALA A 152 -2.63 -6.68 -14.93
C ALA A 152 -2.28 -6.61 -16.43
N ARG A 153 -3.12 -7.16 -17.31
CA ARG A 153 -2.94 -7.02 -18.77
C ARG A 153 -3.06 -5.57 -19.25
N ARG A 154 -3.91 -4.74 -18.64
CA ARG A 154 -4.00 -3.30 -18.94
C ARG A 154 -2.72 -2.58 -18.53
N LEU A 155 -2.17 -2.87 -17.35
CA LEU A 155 -0.92 -2.28 -16.86
C LEU A 155 0.26 -2.62 -17.81
N LEU A 156 0.38 -3.89 -18.22
CA LEU A 156 1.41 -4.30 -19.20
C LEU A 156 1.29 -3.49 -20.52
N ARG A 157 0.09 -3.41 -21.10
CA ARG A 157 -0.17 -2.59 -22.31
C ARG A 157 0.08 -1.09 -22.10
N SER A 158 0.05 -0.61 -20.86
CA SER A 158 0.30 0.78 -20.49
C SER A 158 1.78 1.08 -20.23
N GLY A 159 2.67 0.06 -20.28
CA GLY A 159 4.11 0.22 -20.11
C GLY A 159 4.71 -0.49 -18.89
N ALA A 160 3.93 -1.20 -18.06
CA ALA A 160 4.46 -1.94 -16.90
C ALA A 160 5.37 -3.14 -17.26
N CYS A 161 5.51 -3.42 -18.56
CA CYS A 161 6.40 -4.45 -19.11
C CYS A 161 7.81 -3.93 -19.46
N GLY A 162 7.96 -2.63 -19.75
CA GLY A 162 9.15 -2.06 -20.38
C GLY A 162 10.19 -1.46 -19.45
#